data_AF-A0A9X3XPK6-F1
#
_entry.id   AF-A0A9X3XPK6-F1
#
_cell.length_a   1.000
_cell.length_b   1.000
_cell.length_c   1.000
_cell.angle_alpha   90.00
_cell.angle_beta   90.00
_cell.angle_gamma   90.00
#
_symmetry.space_group_name_H-M   'P 1'
#
loop_
_entity.id
_entity.type
_entity.pdbx_description
1 polymer ?
#
loop_
_entity_poly.entity_id
_entity_poly.type
_entity_poly.pdbx_seq_one_letter_code
_entity_poly.pdbx_strand_id
1 'polypeptide(L)' 'MNIQSKINKLLQAFRNKGYMLKINTEQFLSEDESRIMTKYILYESHPKKGEVFYSKVKLLIYLAELYKKVGANNE' A
#
# COMPACT_ATOMS: atom_id res chain seq x y z
N MET A 1 -14.94 10.78 0.69
CA MET A 1 -13.51 10.75 1.07
C MET A 1 -12.72 9.96 0.02
N ASN A 2 -11.75 10.55 -0.68
CA ASN A 2 -11.02 9.86 -1.75
C ASN A 2 -9.83 9.05 -1.17
N ILE A 3 -9.96 7.73 -1.10
CA ILE A 3 -8.94 6.82 -0.56
C ILE A 3 -7.64 6.88 -1.36
N GLN A 4 -7.72 6.98 -2.70
CA GLN A 4 -6.53 7.05 -3.55
C GLN A 4 -5.71 8.31 -3.26
N SER A 5 -6.37 9.45 -3.07
CA SER A 5 -5.70 10.70 -2.71
C SER A 5 -4.93 10.56 -1.38
N LYS A 6 -5.51 9.89 -0.38
CA LYS A 6 -4.84 9.63 0.90
C LYS A 6 -3.63 8.70 0.76
N ILE A 7 -3.75 7.63 -0.03
CA ILE A 7 -2.64 6.73 -0.35
C ILE A 7 -1.51 7.53 -1.01
N ASN A 8 -1.81 8.35 -2.01
CA ASN A 8 -0.81 9.15 -2.71
C ASN A 8 -0.08 10.13 -1.77
N LYS A 9 -0.81 10.77 -0.85
CA LYS A 9 -0.21 11.64 0.18
C LYS A 9 0.77 10.88 1.08
N LEU A 10 0.41 9.67 1.52
CA LEU A 10 1.31 8.83 2.32
C LEU A 10 2.55 8.43 1.53
N LEU A 11 2.41 7.98 0.27
CA LEU A 11 3.54 7.64 -0.58
C LEU A 11 4.50 8.82 -0.76
N GLN A 12 3.98 10.03 -0.93
CA GLN A 12 4.80 11.23 -0.99
C GLN A 12 5.51 11.51 0.33
N ALA A 13 4.83 11.36 1.46
CA ALA A 13 5.43 11.54 2.77
C ALA A 13 6.57 10.53 3.05
N PHE A 14 6.40 9.26 2.64
CA PHE A 14 7.48 8.26 2.68
C PHE A 14 8.68 8.66 1.83
N ARG A 15 8.46 9.12 0.59
CA ARG A 15 9.54 9.59 -0.30
C ARG A 15 10.31 10.75 0.29
N ASN A 16 9.63 11.71 0.92
CA ASN A 16 10.28 12.85 1.58
C ASN A 16 11.17 12.41 2.75
N LYS A 17 10.90 11.24 3.35
CA LYS A 17 11.75 10.61 4.38
C LYS A 17 12.79 9.63 3.83
N GLY A 18 12.95 9.53 2.50
CA GLY A 18 13.89 8.62 1.86
C GLY A 18 13.42 7.17 1.70
N TYR A 19 12.15 6.87 2.01
CA TYR A 19 11.56 5.54 1.85
C TYR A 19 10.84 5.42 0.50
N MET A 20 11.28 4.49 -0.34
CA MET A 20 10.69 4.27 -1.66
C MET A 20 9.71 3.10 -1.66
N LEU A 21 8.43 3.41 -1.47
CA LEU A 21 7.35 2.44 -1.58
C LEU A 21 6.78 2.38 -3.00
N LYS A 22 6.55 1.17 -3.51
CA LYS A 22 5.87 0.92 -4.79
C LYS A 22 4.62 0.08 -4.57
N ILE A 23 3.51 0.45 -5.20
CA ILE A 23 2.27 -0.33 -5.18
C ILE A 23 1.99 -0.78 -6.61
N ASN A 24 1.88 -2.09 -6.81
CA ASN A 24 1.33 -2.67 -8.02
C ASN A 24 -0.12 -3.11 -7.78
N THR A 25 -0.87 -3.26 -8.86
CA THR A 25 -2.22 -3.83 -8.83
C THR A 25 -2.31 -4.97 -9.82
N GLU A 26 -2.98 -6.04 -9.42
CA GLU A 26 -3.33 -7.14 -10.32
C GLU A 26 -4.83 -7.40 -10.19
N GLN A 27 -5.49 -7.57 -11.34
CA GLN A 27 -6.89 -7.92 -11.41
C GLN A 27 -7.04 -9.39 -11.73
N PHE A 28 -7.97 -10.05 -11.06
CA PHE A 28 -8.23 -11.48 -11.22
C PHE A 28 -9.71 -11.73 -10.98
N LEU A 29 -10.23 -12.82 -11.52
CA LEU A 29 -11.61 -13.22 -11.31
C LEU A 29 -11.76 -13.81 -9.90
N SER A 30 -12.90 -13.56 -9.24
CA SER A 30 -13.21 -14.23 -7.97
C SER A 30 -13.28 -15.75 -8.15
N GLU A 31 -13.15 -16.50 -7.06
CA GLU A 31 -13.14 -17.98 -7.09
C GLU A 31 -14.41 -18.57 -7.72
N ASP A 32 -15.55 -17.89 -7.58
CA ASP A 32 -16.85 -18.24 -8.15
C ASP A 32 -17.09 -17.64 -9.54
N GLU A 33 -16.06 -17.03 -10.13
CA GLU A 33 -16.08 -16.36 -11.44
C GLU A 33 -17.07 -15.19 -11.57
N SER A 34 -17.69 -14.74 -10.48
CA SER A 34 -18.79 -13.78 -10.49
C SER A 34 -18.37 -12.32 -10.66
N ARG A 35 -17.11 -11.97 -10.36
CA ARG A 35 -16.62 -10.59 -10.40
C ARG A 35 -15.11 -10.48 -10.55
N ILE A 36 -14.68 -9.35 -11.12
CA ILE A 36 -13.26 -8.96 -11.16
C ILE A 36 -12.87 -8.35 -9.80
N MET A 37 -11.89 -8.98 -9.16
CA MET A 37 -11.25 -8.53 -7.94
C MET A 37 -9.94 -7.81 -8.27
N THR A 38 -9.50 -6.91 -7.39
CA THR A 38 -8.18 -6.24 -7.50
C THR A 38 -7.38 -6.50 -6.24
N LYS A 39 -6.18 -7.09 -6.38
CA LYS A 39 -5.18 -7.15 -5.31
C LYS A 39 -4.16 -6.03 -5.49
N TYR A 40 -3.74 -5.44 -4.38
CA TYR A 40 -2.72 -4.42 -4.28
C TYR A 40 -1.48 -5.04 -3.65
N ILE A 41 -0.31 -4.82 -4.24
CA ILE A 41 0.95 -5.42 -3.80
C ILE A 41 1.91 -4.29 -3.46
N LEU A 42 2.25 -4.15 -2.19
CA LEU A 42 3.18 -3.14 -1.67
C LEU A 42 4.61 -3.70 -1.63
N TYR A 43 5.57 -2.94 -2.15
CA TYR A 43 7.00 -3.26 -2.12
C TYR A 43 7.74 -2.14 -1.37
N GLU A 44 8.50 -2.51 -0.34
CA GLU A 44 9.28 -1.58 0.49
C GLU A 44 10.75 -1.46 0.05
N SER A 45 11.33 -2.52 -0.52
CA SER A 45 12.64 -2.55 -1.19
C SER A 45 12.89 -3.93 -1.84
N HIS A 46 13.57 -3.96 -2.99
CA HIS A 46 14.04 -5.21 -3.62
C HIS A 46 14.97 -5.98 -2.66
N PRO A 47 14.90 -7.33 -2.54
CA PRO A 47 14.10 -8.30 -3.29
C PRO A 47 13.00 -8.97 -2.44
N LYS A 48 12.34 -8.26 -1.52
CA LYS A 48 11.32 -8.87 -0.67
C LYS A 48 10.03 -9.21 -1.43
N LYS A 49 9.37 -10.30 -1.02
CA LYS A 49 7.98 -10.61 -1.41
C LYS A 49 7.10 -9.43 -1.01
N GLY A 50 6.38 -8.86 -1.97
CA GLY A 50 5.48 -7.73 -1.73
C GLY A 50 4.30 -8.13 -0.84
N GLU A 51 3.87 -7.21 0.01
CA GLU A 51 2.74 -7.42 0.91
C GLU A 51 1.42 -7.23 0.16
N VAL A 52 0.51 -8.21 0.29
CA VAL A 52 -0.71 -8.28 -0.53
C VAL A 52 -1.92 -7.80 0.26
N PHE A 53 -2.70 -6.93 -0.35
CA PHE A 53 -3.96 -6.41 0.18
C PHE A 53 -5.09 -6.59 -0.83
N TYR A 54 -6.23 -7.10 -0.39
CA TYR A 54 -7.44 -7.23 -1.22
C TYR A 54 -8.43 -6.07 -1.02
N SER A 55 -8.01 -4.99 -0.35
CA SER A 55 -8.82 -3.81 -0.08
C SER A 55 -7.95 -2.56 -0.02
N LYS A 56 -8.35 -1.51 -0.76
CA LYS A 56 -7.69 -0.19 -0.68
C LYS A 56 -7.73 0.39 0.73
N VAL A 57 -8.78 0.09 1.50
CA VAL A 57 -8.90 0.57 2.90
C VAL A 57 -7.85 -0.12 3.78
N LYS A 58 -7.68 -1.44 3.65
CA LYS A 58 -6.65 -2.17 4.39
C LYS A 58 -5.24 -1.69 4.05
N LEU A 59 -4.97 -1.47 2.76
CA LEU A 59 -3.71 -0.87 2.30
C LEU A 59 -3.48 0.52 2.92
N LEU A 60 -4.50 1.38 2.95
CA LEU A 60 -4.40 2.71 3.56
C LEU A 60 -4.10 2.64 5.07
N ILE A 61 -4.78 1.75 5.80
CA ILE A 61 -4.56 1.57 7.24
C ILE A 61 -3.11 1.13 7.48
N TYR A 62 -2.64 0.14 6.72
CA TYR A 62 -1.27 -0.34 6.81
C TYR A 62 -0.24 0.77 6.57
N LEU A 63 -0.38 1.53 5.49
CA LEU A 63 0.52 2.64 5.17
C LEU A 63 0.55 3.70 6.29
N ALA A 64 -0.60 3.97 6.91
CA ALA A 64 -0.67 4.92 8.02
C ALA A 64 0.05 4.41 9.27
N GLU A 65 -0.08 3.12 9.59
CA GLU A 65 0.63 2.48 10.70
C GLU A 65 2.15 2.42 10.44
N LEU A 66 2.55 2.05 9.23
CA LEU A 66 3.95 2.06 8.82
C LEU A 66 4.56 3.46 8.93
N TYR A 67 3.82 4.49 8.51
CA TYR A 67 4.31 5.87 8.58
C TYR A 67 4.51 6.34 10.03
N LYS A 68 3.63 5.95 10.96
CA LYS A 68 3.81 6.22 12.40
C LYS A 68 5.09 5.60 12.94
N LYS A 69 5.40 4.35 12.55
CA LYS A 69 6.63 3.65 12.98
C LYS A 69 7.89 4.35 12.46
N VAL A 70 7.89 4.77 11.19
CA VAL A 70 8.99 5.55 10.60
C VAL A 70 9.12 6.94 11.26
N GLY A 71 7.99 7.54 11.66
CA GLY A 71 7.95 8.80 12.41
C GLY A 71 8.60 8.71 13.79
N ALA A 72 8.26 7.66 14.56
CA ALA A 72 8.72 7.46 15.93
C ALA A 72 10.21 7.12 16.07
N ASN A 73 10.87 6.62 15.01
CA ASN A 73 12.28 6.26 15.04
C ASN A 73 13.24 7.44 14.75
N ASN A 74 12.75 8.69 14.70
CA ASN A 74 13.55 9.89 14.44
C ASN A 74 13.56 10.89 15.62
N GLU A 75 13.25 10.44 16.83
CA GLU A 75 13.37 11.17 18.10
C GLU A 75 14.35 10.42 19.01
#